data_AF-A0AAV7QY05-F1
#
_entry.id   AF-A0AAV7QY05-F1
#
_cell.length_a   1.000
_cell.length_b   1.000
_cell.length_c   1.000
_cell.angle_alpha   90.00
_cell.angle_beta   90.00
_cell.angle_gamma   90.00
#
_symmetry.space_group_name_H-M   'P 1'
#
loop_
_entity.id
_entity.type
_entity.pdbx_description
1 polymer ?
#
loop_
_entity_poly.entity_id
_entity_poly.type
_entity_poly.pdbx_seq_one_letter_code
_entity_poly.pdbx_strand_id
1 'polypeptide(L)'
;MEPARRALLVRCLPQLSAALPEPHRLLAALEEHGALSGRERRELETSSGGPLLERLLHTLSLKERDTYPDLRAVLENTEPGALRVLQQEEDQEEGERGW
;
A
#
# COMPACT_ATOMS: atom_id res chain seq x y z
N MET A 1 -0.25 0.03 -11.60
CA MET A 1 0.97 0.13 -10.75
C MET A 1 2.12 -0.64 -11.39
N GLU A 2 3.37 -0.13 -11.34
CA GLU A 2 4.52 -0.81 -11.95
C GLU A 2 4.90 -2.13 -11.24
N PRO A 3 5.42 -3.16 -11.96
CA PRO A 3 5.78 -4.45 -11.37
C PRO A 3 6.84 -4.35 -10.27
N ALA A 4 7.83 -3.46 -10.43
CA ALA A 4 8.87 -3.23 -9.42
C ALA A 4 8.27 -2.69 -8.12
N ARG A 5 7.39 -1.70 -8.21
CA ARG A 5 6.69 -1.13 -7.04
C ARG A 5 5.81 -2.17 -6.36
N ARG A 6 5.14 -3.03 -7.14
CA ARG A 6 4.37 -4.15 -6.59
C ARG A 6 5.26 -5.11 -5.81
N ALA A 7 6.43 -5.47 -6.35
CA ALA A 7 7.37 -6.35 -5.68
C ALA A 7 7.89 -5.74 -4.37
N LEU A 8 8.24 -4.45 -4.38
CA LEU A 8 8.63 -3.70 -3.18
C LEU A 8 7.54 -3.76 -2.11
N LEU A 9 6.28 -3.46 -2.47
CA LEU A 9 5.16 -3.51 -1.53
C LEU A 9 4.92 -4.90 -0.94
N VAL A 10 5.10 -5.96 -1.74
CA VAL A 10 5.00 -7.35 -1.29
C VAL A 10 6.14 -7.71 -0.33
N ARG A 11 7.35 -7.19 -0.54
CA ARG A 11 8.49 -7.37 0.37
C ARG A 11 8.28 -6.60 1.69
N CYS A 12 7.74 -5.39 1.62
CA CYS A 12 7.45 -4.55 2.77
C CYS A 12 6.23 -5.02 3.58
N LEU A 13 5.38 -5.87 3.00
CA LEU A 13 4.06 -6.24 3.53
C LEU A 13 4.05 -6.71 5.00
N PRO A 14 4.99 -7.55 5.47
CA PRO A 14 5.05 -7.96 6.88
C PRO A 14 5.35 -6.77 7.81
N GLN A 15 6.27 -5.91 7.39
CA GLN A 15 6.71 -4.74 8.15
C GLN A 15 5.62 -3.65 8.13
N LEU A 16 4.98 -3.42 6.98
CA LEU A 16 3.84 -2.53 6.82
C LEU A 16 2.66 -3.00 7.67
N SER A 17 2.37 -4.30 7.70
CA SER A 17 1.29 -4.83 8.53
C SER A 17 1.54 -4.70 10.02
N ALA A 18 2.82 -4.70 10.45
CA ALA A 18 3.18 -4.44 11.84
C ALA A 18 3.14 -2.95 12.17
N ALA A 19 3.52 -2.09 11.21
CA ALA A 19 3.55 -0.64 11.37
C ALA A 19 2.17 0.03 11.19
N LEU A 20 1.17 -0.69 10.67
CA LEU A 20 -0.15 -0.17 10.34
C LEU A 20 -1.23 -0.85 11.20
N PRO A 21 -1.47 -0.35 12.42
CA PRO A 21 -2.34 -1.01 13.41
C PRO A 21 -3.82 -0.96 13.02
N GLU A 22 -4.24 0.05 12.25
CA GLU A 22 -5.64 0.26 11.83
C GLU A 22 -5.79 0.26 10.30
N PRO A 23 -5.73 -0.92 9.64
CA PRO A 23 -5.85 -1.04 8.19
C PRO A 23 -7.15 -0.48 7.59
N HIS A 24 -8.22 -0.39 8.37
CA HIS A 24 -9.47 0.21 7.93
C HIS A 24 -9.37 1.74 7.71
N ARG A 25 -8.54 2.44 8.49
CA ARG A 25 -8.31 3.88 8.30
C ARG A 25 -7.58 4.16 6.99
N LEU A 26 -6.64 3.29 6.64
CA LEU A 26 -5.95 3.36 5.36
C LEU A 26 -6.93 3.21 4.18
N LEU A 27 -7.90 2.30 4.27
CA LEU A 27 -8.89 2.12 3.21
C LEU A 27 -9.76 3.37 3.00
N ALA A 28 -10.20 4.00 4.09
CA ALA A 28 -10.98 5.24 4.02
C ALA A 28 -10.18 6.38 3.38
N ALA A 29 -8.93 6.57 3.80
CA ALA A 29 -8.08 7.61 3.23
C ALA A 29 -7.73 7.35 1.75
N LEU A 30 -7.52 6.09 1.36
CA LEU A 30 -7.31 5.72 -0.05
C LEU A 30 -8.55 5.96 -0.91
N GLU A 31 -9.75 5.82 -0.34
CA GLU A 31 -10.99 6.21 -1.02
C GLU A 31 -11.07 7.73 -1.22
N GLU A 32 -10.76 8.52 -0.19
CA GLU A 32 -10.75 9.99 -0.26
C GLU A 32 -9.73 10.52 -1.29
N HIS A 33 -8.58 9.86 -1.41
CA HIS A 33 -7.56 10.17 -2.42
C HIS A 33 -7.90 9.63 -3.82
N GLY A 34 -9.02 8.91 -3.99
CA GLY A 34 -9.42 8.34 -5.27
C GLY A 34 -8.56 7.17 -5.75
N ALA A 35 -7.74 6.58 -4.86
CA ALA A 35 -7.04 5.33 -5.12
C ALA A 35 -8.00 4.14 -5.09
N LEU A 36 -9.02 4.20 -4.23
CA LEU A 36 -10.11 3.22 -4.14
C LEU A 36 -11.46 3.87 -4.46
N SER A 37 -12.37 3.09 -5.00
CA SER A 37 -13.79 3.39 -5.02
C SER A 37 -14.46 2.88 -3.74
N GLY A 38 -15.60 3.47 -3.36
CA GLY A 38 -16.38 2.99 -2.20
C GLY A 38 -16.82 1.53 -2.33
N ARG A 39 -16.95 1.00 -3.56
CA ARG A 39 -17.18 -0.43 -3.80
C ARG A 39 -15.96 -1.27 -3.43
N GLU A 40 -14.78 -0.92 -3.94
CA GLU A 40 -13.54 -1.64 -3.66
C GLU A 40 -13.20 -1.62 -2.17
N ARG A 41 -13.38 -0.48 -1.50
CA ARG A 41 -13.24 -0.39 -0.04
C ARG A 41 -14.15 -1.39 0.66
N ARG A 42 -15.44 -1.40 0.32
CA ARG A 42 -16.42 -2.28 0.97
C ARG A 42 -16.12 -3.75 0.73
N GLU A 43 -15.65 -4.11 -0.46
CA GLU A 43 -15.19 -5.47 -0.79
C GLU A 43 -13.95 -5.86 0.04
N LEU A 44 -13.00 -4.94 0.25
CA LEU A 44 -11.83 -5.15 1.10
C LEU A 44 -12.19 -5.31 2.59
N GLU A 45 -13.13 -4.51 3.09
CA GLU A 45 -13.60 -4.58 4.48
C GLU A 45 -14.39 -5.86 4.77
N THR A 46 -15.19 -6.33 3.80
CA THR A 46 -16.08 -7.49 3.99
C THR A 46 -15.41 -8.83 3.67
N SER A 47 -14.40 -8.84 2.80
CA SER A 47 -13.74 -10.08 2.42
C SER A 47 -12.89 -10.65 3.56
N SER A 48 -12.97 -11.97 3.75
CA SER A 48 -12.26 -12.72 4.80
C SER A 48 -11.04 -13.47 4.27
N GLY A 49 -10.69 -13.27 2.99
CA GLY A 49 -9.69 -14.04 2.26
C GLY A 49 -8.24 -13.59 2.47
N GLY A 50 -7.74 -13.66 3.71
CA GLY A 50 -6.35 -13.33 4.03
C GLY A 50 -6.14 -11.87 4.48
N PRO A 51 -4.86 -11.47 4.70
CA PRO A 51 -4.52 -10.16 5.26
C PRO A 51 -5.07 -9.01 4.44
N LEU A 52 -5.63 -7.99 5.11
CA LEU A 52 -6.27 -6.86 4.44
C LEU A 52 -5.31 -6.10 3.54
N LEU A 53 -4.06 -5.91 3.98
CA LEU A 53 -3.00 -5.26 3.20
C LEU A 53 -2.64 -6.02 1.92
N GLU A 54 -2.57 -7.35 1.96
CA GLU A 54 -2.30 -8.15 0.75
C GLU A 54 -3.41 -7.99 -0.29
N ARG A 55 -4.67 -8.05 0.17
CA ARG A 55 -5.83 -7.85 -0.69
C ARG A 55 -5.89 -6.43 -1.23
N LEU A 56 -5.59 -5.44 -0.41
CA LEU A 56 -5.49 -4.04 -0.83
C LEU A 56 -4.47 -3.87 -1.94
N LEU A 57 -3.24 -4.38 -1.74
CA LEU A 57 -2.17 -4.29 -2.72
C LEU A 57 -2.51 -5.02 -4.02
N HIS A 58 -3.19 -6.16 -3.92
CA HIS A 58 -3.72 -6.85 -5.08
C HIS A 58 -4.70 -5.97 -5.85
N THR A 59 -5.72 -5.40 -5.19
CA THR A 59 -6.69 -4.48 -5.80
C THR A 59 -6.01 -3.28 -6.47
N LEU A 60 -5.06 -2.64 -5.79
CA LEU A 60 -4.30 -1.51 -6.34
C LEU A 60 -3.43 -1.92 -7.54
N SER A 61 -2.92 -3.15 -7.55
CA SER A 61 -2.10 -3.66 -8.67
C SER A 61 -2.91 -3.93 -9.94
N LEU A 62 -4.21 -4.19 -9.81
CA LEU A 62 -5.13 -4.39 -10.95
C LEU A 62 -5.56 -3.07 -11.60
N LYS A 63 -5.29 -1.92 -10.96
CA LYS A 63 -5.63 -0.61 -11.51
C LYS A 63 -4.68 -0.22 -12.63
N GLU A 64 -5.27 0.27 -13.71
CA GLU A 64 -4.54 0.83 -14.86
C GLU A 64 -3.75 2.08 -14.47
N ARG A 65 -4.32 2.92 -13.60
CA ARG A 65 -3.64 4.07 -12.99
C ARG A 65 -2.56 3.60 -12.00
N ASP A 66 -1.45 4.31 -11.96
CA ASP A 66 -0.48 4.13 -10.90
C ASP A 66 -0.99 4.75 -9.60
N THR A 67 -1.43 3.90 -8.67
CA THR A 67 -1.96 4.30 -7.36
C THR A 67 -0.90 4.36 -6.27
N TYR A 68 0.36 4.11 -6.62
CA TYR A 68 1.47 4.18 -5.68
C TYR A 68 1.67 5.58 -5.06
N PRO A 69 1.63 6.69 -5.84
CA PRO A 69 1.73 8.02 -5.27
C PRO A 69 0.60 8.33 -4.29
N ASP A 70 -0.63 7.88 -4.61
CA ASP A 70 -1.78 8.04 -3.73
C ASP A 70 -1.60 7.26 -2.42
N LEU A 71 -1.11 6.01 -2.50
CA LEU A 71 -0.80 5.20 -1.32
C LEU A 71 0.25 5.86 -0.43
N ARG A 72 1.31 6.38 -1.04
CA ARG A 72 2.39 7.07 -0.32
C ARG A 72 1.89 8.35 0.36
N ALA A 73 1.10 9.15 -0.34
CA ALA A 73 0.50 10.37 0.21
C ALA A 73 -0.45 10.07 1.39
N VAL A 74 -1.22 8.99 1.29
CA VAL A 74 -2.07 8.54 2.41
C VAL A 74 -1.20 8.13 3.59
N LEU A 75 -0.20 7.27 3.39
CA LEU A 75 0.69 6.82 4.46
C LEU A 75 1.42 7.98 5.14
N GLU A 76 1.83 8.99 4.38
CA GLU A 76 2.44 10.21 4.93
C GLU A 76 1.54 10.95 5.91
N ASN A 77 0.23 11.00 5.64
CA ASN A 77 -0.73 11.71 6.47
C ASN A 77 -1.30 10.85 7.61
N THR A 78 -1.46 9.55 7.40
CA THR A 78 -2.12 8.67 8.36
C THR A 78 -1.12 7.90 9.22
N GLU A 79 -0.05 7.37 8.63
CA GLU A 79 0.79 6.34 9.25
C GLU A 79 2.29 6.55 8.87
N PRO A 80 2.95 7.57 9.44
CA PRO A 80 4.33 7.91 9.10
C PRO A 80 5.33 6.78 9.40
N GLY A 81 5.00 5.87 10.33
CA GLY A 81 5.79 4.66 10.60
C GLY A 81 5.80 3.70 9.42
N ALA A 82 4.65 3.47 8.79
CA ALA A 82 4.53 2.63 7.60
C ALA A 82 5.17 3.30 6.37
N LEU A 83 5.07 4.64 6.25
CA LEU A 83 5.80 5.39 5.22
C LEU A 83 7.32 5.18 5.34
N ARG A 84 7.86 5.21 6.56
CA ARG A 84 9.30 5.02 6.79
C ARG A 84 9.80 3.66 6.33
N VAL A 85 9.04 2.59 6.60
CA VAL A 85 9.34 1.23 6.09
C VAL A 85 9.43 1.25 4.56
N LEU A 86 8.46 1.89 3.90
CA LEU A 86 8.41 2.01 2.46
C LEU A 86 9.67 2.71 1.90
N GLN A 87 10.03 3.85 2.49
CA GLN A 87 11.19 4.65 2.07
C GLN A 87 12.51 3.89 2.26
N GLN A 88 12.67 3.18 3.39
CA GLN A 88 13.88 2.40 3.65
C GLN A 88 14.10 1.30 2.60
N GLU A 89 13.01 0.71 2.11
CA GLU A 89 13.05 -0.35 1.10
C GLU A 89 13.22 0.23 -0.32
N GLU A 90 12.70 1.45 -0.58
CA GLU A 90 12.99 2.23 -1.79
C GLU A 90 14.49 2.57 -1.87
N ASP A 91 15.07 3.12 -0.79
CA ASP A 91 16.49 3.46 -0.70
C ASP A 91 17.40 2.22 -0.85
N GLN A 92 17.01 1.07 -0.31
CA GLN A 92 17.76 -0.18 -0.49
C GLN A 92 17.74 -0.67 -1.94
N GLU A 93 16.59 -0.58 -2.64
CA GLU A 93 16.51 -1.01 -4.04
C GLU A 93 17.32 -0.10 -4.98
N GLU A 94 17.39 1.19 -4.69
CA GLU A 94 18.24 2.12 -5.45
C GLU A 94 19.73 1.86 -5.20
N GLY A 95 20.10 1.50 -3.96
CA GLY A 95 21.46 1.11 -3.62
C GLY A 95 21.93 -0.21 -4.27
N GLU A 96 21.02 -1.17 -4.47
CA GLU A 96 21.34 -2.46 -5.09
C GLU A 96 21.46 -2.40 -6.63
N ARG A 97 20.80 -1.43 -7.29
CA ARG A 97 20.96 -1.20 -8.75
C ARG A 97 22.19 -0.37 -9.12
N GLY A 98 22.90 0.13 -8.12
CA GLY A 98 24.04 1.02 -8.27
C GLY A 98 25.40 0.35 -8.06
N TRP A 99 25.66 -0.84 -8.63
CA TRP A 99 27.01 -1.44 -8.72
C TRP A 99 27.21 -2.23 -10.02
#